data_AF-A0A3E0KC04-F1
#
_entry.id   AF-A0A3E0KC04-F1
#
_cell.length_a   1.000
_cell.length_b   1.000
_cell.length_c   1.000
_cell.angle_alpha   90.00
_cell.angle_beta   90.00
_cell.angle_gamma   90.00
#
_symmetry.space_group_name_H-M   'P 1'
#
loop_
_entity.id
_entity.type
_entity.pdbx_description
1 polymer ?
#
loop_
_entity_poly.entity_id
_entity_poly.type
_entity_poly.pdbx_seq_one_letter_code
_entity_poly.pdbx_strand_id
1 'polypeptide(L)'
;MLVLTRKRDESIMIGDDIKIIVVDVRGDQVKLGIDAPRHIPVHREEVYKEIQEENRRAALKEAPDLSALGRVLRGPAEKPDGDA
;
A
#
# COMPACT_ATOMS: atom_id res chain seq x y z
N MET A 1 -16.73 -16.21 6.69
CA MET A 1 -15.37 -16.76 6.78
C MET A 1 -15.41 -18.20 6.31
N LEU A 2 -14.62 -18.56 5.30
CA LEU A 2 -14.47 -19.94 4.82
C LEU A 2 -13.12 -20.48 5.30
N VAL A 3 -13.10 -21.66 5.90
CA VAL A 3 -11.88 -22.26 6.48
C VAL A 3 -11.50 -23.48 5.66
N LEU A 4 -10.29 -23.50 5.13
CA LEU A 4 -9.75 -24.58 4.32
C LEU A 4 -8.38 -24.98 4.86
N THR A 5 -8.21 -26.28 5.13
CA THR A 5 -6.90 -26.82 5.51
C THR A 5 -6.15 -27.24 4.25
N ARG A 6 -4.95 -26.69 4.04
CA ARG A 6 -4.05 -27.04 2.94
C ARG A 6 -2.72 -27.56 3.46
N LYS A 7 -2.13 -28.52 2.74
CA LYS A 7 -0.76 -28.97 2.95
C LYS A 7 0.21 -28.17 2.09
N ARG A 8 1.51 -28.38 2.29
CA ARG A 8 2.56 -27.80 1.44
C ARG A 8 2.31 -28.16 -0.03
N ASP A 9 2.59 -27.21 -0.91
CA ASP A 9 2.42 -27.31 -2.36
C ASP A 9 0.96 -27.42 -2.83
N GLU A 10 -0.03 -27.37 -1.92
CA GLU A 10 -1.44 -27.24 -2.29
C GLU A 10 -1.84 -25.77 -2.49
N SER A 11 -2.85 -25.57 -3.35
CA SER A 11 -3.34 -24.24 -3.71
C SER A 11 -4.83 -24.04 -3.44
N ILE A 12 -5.21 -22.78 -3.25
CA ILE A 12 -6.58 -22.28 -3.15
C ILE A 12 -6.78 -21.29 -4.30
N MET A 13 -7.90 -21.42 -5.02
CA MET A 13 -8.31 -20.46 -6.04
C MET A 13 -9.41 -19.55 -5.47
N ILE A 14 -9.32 -18.25 -5.72
CA ILE A 14 -10.36 -17.27 -5.40
C ILE A 14 -10.82 -16.64 -6.72
N GLY A 15 -12.06 -16.92 -7.11
CA GLY A 15 -12.53 -16.62 -8.47
C GLY A 15 -11.70 -17.38 -9.50
N ASP A 16 -11.44 -16.73 -10.63
CA ASP A 16 -10.66 -17.31 -11.74
C ASP A 16 -9.23 -16.74 -11.83
N ASP A 17 -8.97 -15.62 -11.15
CA ASP A 17 -7.75 -14.83 -11.34
C ASP A 17 -6.75 -14.90 -10.19
N ILE A 18 -7.18 -15.31 -8.99
CA ILE A 18 -6.31 -15.30 -7.80
C ILE A 18 -6.01 -16.74 -7.38
N LYS A 19 -4.71 -17.06 -7.28
CA LYS A 19 -4.21 -18.34 -6.79
C LYS A 19 -3.33 -18.12 -5.57
N ILE A 20 -3.65 -18.81 -4.48
CA ILE A 20 -2.86 -18.82 -3.25
C ILE A 20 -2.23 -20.21 -3.13
N ILE A 21 -0.92 -20.28 -2.94
CA ILE A 21 -0.16 -21.53 -2.82
C ILE A 21 0.55 -21.56 -1.47
N VAL A 22 0.48 -22.68 -0.77
CA VAL A 22 1.29 -22.89 0.44
C VAL A 22 2.70 -23.33 0.01
N VAL A 23 3.65 -22.39 0.00
CA VAL A 23 5.02 -22.63 -0.47
C VAL A 23 5.83 -23.43 0.55
N ASP A 24 5.70 -23.10 1.83
CA ASP A 24 6.45 -23.78 2.89
C ASP A 24 5.72 -23.66 4.23
N VAL A 25 5.91 -24.63 5.09
CA VAL A 25 5.36 -24.62 6.46
C VAL A 25 6.51 -24.96 7.41
N ARG A 26 6.83 -24.02 8.31
CA ARG A 26 7.91 -24.17 9.29
C ARG A 26 7.38 -23.86 10.68
N GLY A 27 7.05 -24.91 11.43
CA GLY A 27 6.41 -24.76 12.74
C GLY A 27 5.12 -23.95 12.60
N ASP A 28 5.09 -22.79 13.22
CA ASP A 28 3.94 -21.89 13.23
C ASP A 28 3.94 -20.86 12.08
N GLN A 29 5.02 -20.79 11.30
CA GLN A 29 5.13 -19.88 10.16
C GLN A 29 4.77 -20.59 8.86
N VAL A 30 3.92 -19.94 8.06
CA VAL A 30 3.52 -20.41 6.73
C VAL A 30 3.97 -19.40 5.69
N LYS A 31 4.66 -19.87 4.66
CA LYS A 31 4.96 -19.08 3.47
C LYS A 31 3.83 -19.27 2.47
N LEU A 32 3.16 -18.16 2.15
CA LEU A 32 2.10 -18.13 1.14
C LEU A 32 2.64 -17.43 -0.11
N GLY A 33 2.49 -18.10 -1.25
CA GLY A 33 2.62 -17.48 -2.57
C GLY A 33 1.25 -17.01 -3.00
N ILE A 34 1.14 -15.75 -3.43
CA ILE A 34 -0.11 -15.19 -3.93
C ILE A 34 0.17 -14.75 -5.36
N ASP A 35 -0.51 -15.38 -6.31
CA ASP A 35 -0.52 -15.02 -7.71
C ASP A 35 -1.87 -14.36 -8.00
N ALA A 36 -1.82 -13.08 -8.37
CA ALA A 36 -2.99 -12.26 -8.63
C ALA A 36 -2.65 -11.27 -9.75
N PRO A 37 -3.62 -10.88 -10.59
CA PRO A 37 -3.40 -9.91 -11.65
C PRO A 37 -3.07 -8.53 -11.07
N ARG A 38 -2.31 -7.72 -11.82
CA ARG A 38 -1.78 -6.41 -11.36
C ARG A 38 -2.83 -5.40 -10.92
N HIS A 39 -4.09 -5.57 -11.35
CA HIS A 39 -5.19 -4.69 -10.97
C HIS A 39 -5.71 -4.98 -9.56
N ILE A 40 -5.38 -6.15 -8.98
CA ILE A 40 -5.74 -6.53 -7.62
C ILE A 40 -4.51 -6.34 -6.73
N PRO A 41 -4.46 -5.27 -5.92
CA PRO A 41 -3.35 -5.05 -5.02
C PRO A 41 -3.37 -6.08 -3.90
N VAL A 42 -2.20 -6.68 -3.63
CA VAL A 42 -2.00 -7.63 -2.52
C VAL A 42 -1.21 -6.93 -1.44
N HIS A 43 -1.81 -6.80 -0.26
CA HIS A 43 -1.19 -6.16 0.90
C HIS A 43 -1.21 -7.09 2.10
N ARG A 44 -0.29 -6.86 3.04
CA ARG A 44 -0.40 -7.44 4.37
C ARG A 44 -1.49 -6.72 5.14
N GLU A 45 -2.23 -7.45 5.98
CA GLU A 45 -3.41 -6.93 6.65
C GLU A 45 -3.10 -5.71 7.52
N GLU A 46 -1.99 -5.74 8.25
CA GLU A 46 -1.54 -4.67 9.13
C GLU A 46 -1.26 -3.38 8.35
N VAL A 47 -0.57 -3.50 7.21
CA VAL A 47 -0.25 -2.37 6.33
C VAL A 47 -1.52 -1.79 5.72
N TYR A 48 -2.45 -2.66 5.30
CA TYR A 48 -3.71 -2.21 4.71
C TYR A 48 -4.56 -1.41 5.72
N LYS A 49 -4.62 -1.85 6.98
CA LYS A 49 -5.35 -1.13 8.04
C LYS A 49 -4.74 0.24 8.32
N GLU A 50 -3.41 0.32 8.38
CA GLU A 50 -2.69 1.57 8.64
C GLU A 50 -2.90 2.58 7.50
N ILE A 51 -2.79 2.14 6.24
CA ILE A 51 -3.07 2.97 5.06
C ILE A 51 -4.52 3.49 5.09
N GLN A 52 -5.49 2.64 5.40
CA GLN A 52 -6.90 3.08 5.47
C GLN A 52 -7.14 4.12 6.56
N GLU A 53 -6.53 3.93 7.74
CA GLU A 53 -6.69 4.86 8.85
C GLU A 53 -6.02 6.20 8.56
N GLU A 54 -4.83 6.21 7.96
CA GLU A 54 -4.14 7.45 7.60
C GLU A 54 -4.88 8.20 6.49
N ASN A 55 -5.41 7.48 5.48
CA ASN A 55 -6.28 8.08 4.46
C ASN A 55 -7.54 8.71 5.06
N ARG A 56 -8.15 8.04 6.04
CA ARG A 56 -9.33 8.58 6.75
C ARG A 56 -8.97 9.83 7.55
N ARG A 57 -7.83 9.84 8.24
CA ARG A 57 -7.32 11.01 8.96
C ARG A 57 -7.01 12.18 8.04
N ALA A 58 -6.42 11.93 6.88
CA ALA A 58 -6.15 12.95 5.87
C ALA A 58 -7.45 13.56 5.32
N ALA A 59 -8.47 12.72 5.07
CA ALA A 59 -9.78 13.18 4.57
C ALA A 59 -10.59 13.97 5.60
N LEU A 60 -10.37 13.76 6.89
CA LEU A 60 -11.10 14.42 7.99
C LEU A 60 -10.42 15.72 8.48
N LYS A 61 -9.18 16.00 8.07
CA LYS A 61 -8.53 17.29 8.37
C LYS A 61 -9.11 18.36 7.45
N GLU A 62 -9.55 19.48 8.05
CA GLU A 62 -9.94 20.68 7.31
C GLU A 62 -8.85 21.07 6.30
N ALA A 63 -9.29 21.63 5.17
CA ALA A 63 -8.46 21.92 4.00
C ALA A 63 -7.07 22.42 4.43
N PRO A 64 -6.00 21.64 4.19
CA PRO A 64 -4.67 22.00 4.66
C PRO A 64 -4.33 23.38 4.13
N ASP A 65 -3.77 24.25 4.97
CA ASP A 65 -3.34 25.58 4.54
C ASP A 65 -2.18 25.44 3.53
N LEU A 66 -2.55 25.48 2.24
CA LEU A 66 -1.63 25.31 1.12
C LEU A 66 -0.76 26.56 0.88
N SER A 67 -0.99 27.66 1.59
CA SER A 67 -0.26 28.92 1.42
C SER A 67 1.22 28.80 1.81
N ALA A 68 1.54 27.91 2.77
CA ALA A 68 2.91 27.63 3.17
C ALA A 68 3.66 26.77 2.13
N LEU A 69 2.97 25.86 1.44
CA LEU A 69 3.56 24.99 0.42
C LEU A 69 4.03 25.77 -0.81
N GLY A 70 3.28 26.80 -1.23
CA GLY A 70 3.66 27.65 -2.36
C GLY A 70 5.00 28.39 -2.16
N ARG A 71 5.35 28.74 -0.92
CA ARG A 71 6.63 29.39 -0.56
C ARG A 71 7.81 28.42 -0.53
N VAL A 72 7.56 27.14 -0.27
CA VAL A 72 8.60 26.11 -0.25
C VAL A 72 8.90 25.61 -1.67
N LEU A 73 7.86 25.50 -2.51
CA LEU A 73 8.00 25.03 -3.90
C LEU A 73 8.54 26.12 -4.85
N ARG A 74 8.22 27.40 -4.61
CA ARG A 74 8.96 28.51 -5.23
C ARG A 74 10.23 28.73 -4.43
N GLY A 75 11.30 28.01 -4.78
CA GLY A 75 12.65 28.30 -4.30
C GLY A 75 13.00 29.79 -4.45
N PRO A 76 14.02 30.27 -3.72
CA PRO A 76 14.31 31.71 -3.60
C PRO A 76 14.48 32.31 -5.00
N ALA A 77 13.67 33.32 -5.30
CA ALA A 77 13.78 34.07 -6.55
C ALA A 77 15.23 34.55 -6.70
N GLU A 78 15.87 34.05 -7.75
CA GLU A 78 17.17 34.50 -8.24
C GLU A 78 17.11 36.04 -8.36
N LYS A 79 17.94 36.74 -7.58
CA LYS A 79 18.06 38.19 -7.68
C LYS A 79 18.56 38.52 -9.08
N PRO A 80 17.94 39.46 -9.83
CA PRO A 80 18.57 39.96 -11.04
C PRO A 80 19.77 40.79 -10.62
N ASP A 81 20.98 40.26 -10.84
CA ASP A 81 22.19 41.07 -10.97
C ASP A 81 22.02 41.98 -12.19
N GLY A 82 22.19 43.27 -12.00
CA GLY A 82 22.00 44.27 -13.05
C GLY A 82 22.44 45.65 -12.59
N ASP A 83 23.75 45.84 -12.62
CA ASP A 83 24.49 47.11 -12.55
C ASP A 83 23.79 48.25 -13.31
N ALA A 84 23.63 49.40 -12.64
CA ALA A 84 23.66 50.74 -13.24
C ALA A 84 23.90 51.80 -12.16
#